data_AF-A0A971DP69-F1
#
_entry.id   AF-A0A971DP69-F1
#
_cell.length_a   1.000
_cell.length_b   1.000
_cell.length_c   1.000
_cell.angle_alpha   90.00
_cell.angle_beta   90.00
_cell.angle_gamma   90.00
#
_symmetry.space_group_name_H-M   'P 1'
#
loop_
_entity.id
_entity.type
_entity.pdbx_description
1 polymer ?
#
loop_
_entity_poly.entity_id
_entity_poly.type
_entity_poly.pdbx_seq_one_letter_code
_entity_poly.pdbx_strand_id
1 'polypeptide(L)'
;MQTIKNTLTLVLLFFATVSSAQSTVETASEAYRSEDYKRSIQLYEQVVAQQLSEGKESAEIYYNLGNAYFRNGETAKAILNYERALLLNPGDSDIRHNLRFARTRIEDKIDTSESFFLTTWVNSFKNLFNSNTWATIAIALFIAFLSCIATFLFVRKVWIKKTAFYTGIVIFALLLLSNVFAFSQKNNRIHRNTGIVMAASASIMASPDANSQELFRLHEGTKVKLNKTDGNWIEIEIANGSVGWTSKENVEVI
;
A
#
# COMPACT_ATOMS: atom_id res chain seq x y z
N MET A 1 -29.90 29.11 20.68
CA MET A 1 -30.65 27.82 20.77
C MET A 1 -30.62 27.04 19.46
N GLN A 2 -30.71 27.69 18.29
CA GLN A 2 -30.59 27.04 16.97
C GLN A 2 -29.21 26.39 16.72
N THR A 3 -28.13 27.05 17.14
CA THR A 3 -26.75 26.57 17.00
C THR A 3 -26.47 25.30 17.81
N ILE A 4 -27.01 25.20 19.03
CA ILE A 4 -26.89 24.01 19.90
C ILE A 4 -27.71 22.82 19.35
N LYS A 5 -28.88 23.08 18.75
CA LYS A 5 -29.66 22.03 18.07
C LYS A 5 -28.92 21.52 16.83
N ASN A 6 -28.36 22.40 16.01
CA ASN A 6 -27.62 22.02 14.81
C ASN A 6 -26.34 21.22 15.13
N THR A 7 -25.61 21.57 16.19
CA THR A 7 -24.46 20.76 16.64
C THR A 7 -24.89 19.41 17.20
N LEU A 8 -26.00 19.32 17.93
CA LEU A 8 -26.52 18.04 18.43
C LEU A 8 -26.95 17.10 17.28
N THR A 9 -27.60 17.64 16.25
CA THR A 9 -28.00 16.87 15.05
C THR A 9 -26.79 16.39 14.26
N LEU A 10 -25.75 17.23 14.10
CA LEU A 10 -24.50 16.85 13.44
C LEU A 10 -23.76 15.75 14.21
N VAL A 11 -23.74 15.81 15.53
CA VAL A 11 -23.15 14.78 16.39
C VAL A 11 -23.93 13.46 16.29
N LEU A 12 -25.26 13.50 16.33
CA LEU A 12 -26.11 12.31 16.19
C LEU A 12 -25.99 11.64 14.81
N LEU A 13 -25.89 12.43 13.74
CA LEU A 13 -25.65 11.91 12.38
C LEU A 13 -24.26 11.27 12.27
N PHE A 14 -23.24 11.85 12.90
CA PHE A 14 -21.88 11.29 12.92
C PHE A 14 -21.80 9.97 13.71
N PHE A 15 -22.52 9.85 14.83
CA PHE A 15 -22.57 8.59 15.59
C PHE A 15 -23.33 7.48 14.84
N ALA A 16 -24.38 7.84 14.08
CA ALA A 16 -25.15 6.87 13.30
C ALA A 16 -24.33 6.25 12.15
N THR A 17 -23.50 7.04 11.45
CA THR A 17 -22.69 6.55 10.33
C THR A 17 -21.50 5.69 10.77
N VAL A 18 -20.89 6.00 11.91
CA VAL A 18 -19.79 5.17 12.47
C VAL A 18 -20.33 3.81 12.93
N SER A 19 -21.53 3.78 13.54
CA SER A 19 -22.16 2.55 14.00
C SER A 19 -22.59 1.63 12.85
N SER A 20 -23.04 2.17 11.72
CA SER A 20 -23.47 1.37 10.56
C SER A 20 -22.29 0.80 9.78
N ALA A 21 -21.18 1.54 9.63
CA ALA A 21 -19.98 1.05 8.98
C ALA A 21 -19.34 -0.11 9.76
N GLN A 22 -19.25 0.02 11.09
CA GLN A 22 -18.72 -1.03 11.95
C GLN A 22 -19.59 -2.29 11.91
N SER A 23 -20.92 -2.15 11.90
CA SER A 23 -21.82 -3.31 11.79
C SER A 23 -21.71 -4.00 10.42
N THR A 24 -21.43 -3.25 9.35
CA THR A 24 -21.23 -3.79 8.01
C THR A 24 -19.94 -4.62 7.91
N VAL A 25 -18.83 -4.16 8.51
CA VAL A 25 -17.57 -4.91 8.57
C VAL A 25 -17.72 -6.22 9.34
N GLU A 26 -18.42 -6.19 10.46
CA GLU A 26 -18.68 -7.40 11.26
C GLU A 26 -19.55 -8.40 10.50
N THR A 27 -20.59 -7.92 9.81
CA THR A 27 -21.44 -8.74 8.95
C THR A 27 -20.66 -9.35 7.78
N ALA A 28 -19.75 -8.59 7.16
CA ALA A 28 -18.88 -9.08 6.09
C ALA A 28 -17.95 -10.19 6.59
N SER A 29 -17.43 -10.03 7.80
CA SER A 29 -16.56 -10.99 8.47
C SER A 29 -17.33 -12.26 8.85
N GLU A 30 -18.57 -12.13 9.30
CA GLU A 30 -19.45 -13.27 9.60
C GLU A 30 -19.83 -14.06 8.35
N ALA A 31 -20.15 -13.36 7.25
CA ALA A 31 -20.37 -14.00 5.96
C ALA A 31 -19.13 -14.79 5.51
N TYR A 32 -17.93 -14.23 5.70
CA TYR A 32 -16.67 -14.94 5.42
C TYR A 32 -16.50 -16.19 6.29
N ARG A 33 -16.75 -16.09 7.60
CA ARG A 33 -16.68 -17.22 8.54
C ARG A 33 -17.69 -18.32 8.21
N SER A 34 -18.85 -17.93 7.68
CA SER A 34 -19.91 -18.82 7.21
C SER A 34 -19.65 -19.38 5.81
N GLU A 35 -18.48 -19.11 5.22
CA GLU A 35 -18.08 -19.49 3.85
C GLU A 35 -18.93 -18.89 2.73
N ASP A 36 -19.79 -17.92 3.04
CA ASP A 36 -20.51 -17.12 2.03
C ASP A 36 -19.60 -16.01 1.50
N TYR A 37 -18.61 -16.41 0.70
CA TYR A 37 -17.60 -15.50 0.17
C TYR A 37 -18.21 -14.45 -0.76
N LYS A 38 -19.24 -14.81 -1.54
CA LYS A 38 -19.91 -13.85 -2.44
C LYS A 38 -20.58 -12.73 -1.66
N ARG A 39 -21.29 -13.06 -0.56
CA ARG A 39 -21.88 -12.03 0.30
C ARG A 39 -20.81 -11.22 1.02
N SER A 40 -19.76 -11.86 1.50
CA SER A 40 -18.63 -11.20 2.14
C SER A 40 -17.97 -10.17 1.21
N ILE A 41 -17.70 -10.55 -0.05
CA ILE A 41 -17.14 -9.66 -1.08
C ILE A 41 -18.03 -8.44 -1.25
N GLN A 42 -19.33 -8.62 -1.50
CA GLN A 42 -20.26 -7.49 -1.70
C GLN A 42 -20.25 -6.51 -0.53
N LEU A 43 -20.23 -7.01 0.70
CA LEU A 43 -20.22 -6.17 1.90
C LEU A 43 -18.89 -5.44 2.07
N TYR A 44 -17.77 -6.13 1.86
CA TYR A 44 -16.46 -5.49 1.94
C TYR A 44 -16.25 -4.46 0.81
N GLU A 45 -16.74 -4.69 -0.41
CA GLU A 45 -16.71 -3.71 -1.50
C GLU A 45 -17.50 -2.44 -1.14
N GLN A 46 -18.66 -2.58 -0.48
CA GLN A 46 -19.41 -1.44 0.03
C GLN A 46 -18.60 -0.65 1.07
N VAL A 47 -17.93 -1.35 1.99
CA VAL A 47 -17.06 -0.71 2.99
C VAL A 47 -15.89 0.00 2.31
N VAL A 48 -15.25 -0.61 1.32
CA VAL A 48 -14.15 0.02 0.55
C VAL A 48 -14.65 1.27 -0.16
N ALA A 49 -15.79 1.20 -0.84
CA ALA A 49 -16.37 2.34 -1.55
C ALA A 49 -16.67 3.50 -0.60
N GLN A 50 -17.24 3.20 0.57
CA GLN A 50 -17.48 4.20 1.63
C GLN A 50 -16.15 4.80 2.12
N GLN A 51 -15.18 3.96 2.50
CA GLN A 51 -13.89 4.42 3.01
C GLN A 51 -13.13 5.28 2.01
N LEU A 52 -13.21 4.96 0.71
CA LEU A 52 -12.60 5.75 -0.34
C LEU A 52 -13.23 7.14 -0.43
N SER A 53 -14.56 7.23 -0.35
CA SER A 53 -15.28 8.52 -0.34
C SER A 53 -14.94 9.40 0.88
N GLU A 54 -14.59 8.77 2.01
CA GLU A 54 -14.20 9.46 3.23
C GLU A 54 -12.68 9.73 3.33
N GLY A 55 -11.88 9.21 2.38
CA GLY A 55 -10.42 9.26 2.44
C GLY A 55 -9.80 8.42 3.56
N LYS A 56 -10.51 7.39 4.04
CA LYS A 56 -10.15 6.55 5.20
C LYS A 56 -9.86 5.10 4.81
N GLU A 57 -9.02 4.92 3.79
CA GLU A 57 -8.60 3.58 3.37
C GLU A 57 -7.94 2.79 4.51
N SER A 58 -8.29 1.51 4.63
CA SER A 58 -7.75 0.59 5.65
C SER A 58 -7.07 -0.62 5.03
N ALA A 59 -5.85 -0.91 5.48
CA ALA A 59 -5.12 -2.11 5.08
C ALA A 59 -5.89 -3.40 5.42
N GLU A 60 -6.55 -3.42 6.58
CA GLU A 60 -7.31 -4.57 7.08
C GLU A 60 -8.52 -4.89 6.18
N ILE A 61 -9.25 -3.87 5.74
CA ILE A 61 -10.42 -4.07 4.86
C ILE A 61 -9.99 -4.61 3.51
N TYR A 62 -8.94 -4.06 2.91
CA TYR A 62 -8.39 -4.61 1.67
C TYR A 62 -7.85 -6.03 1.86
N TYR A 63 -7.18 -6.32 2.97
CA TYR A 63 -6.70 -7.68 3.26
C TYR A 63 -7.85 -8.69 3.37
N ASN A 64 -8.92 -8.34 4.09
CA ASN A 64 -10.08 -9.20 4.27
C ASN A 64 -10.88 -9.37 2.96
N LEU A 65 -11.05 -8.31 2.18
CA LEU A 65 -11.62 -8.39 0.83
C LEU A 65 -10.77 -9.29 -0.08
N GLY A 66 -9.44 -9.16 -0.01
CA GLY A 66 -8.51 -10.02 -0.72
C GLY A 66 -8.66 -11.50 -0.33
N ASN A 67 -8.81 -11.79 0.98
CA ASN A 67 -9.09 -13.14 1.46
C ASN A 67 -10.42 -13.68 0.93
N ALA A 68 -11.49 -12.87 0.95
CA ALA A 68 -12.79 -13.27 0.42
C ALA A 68 -12.71 -13.58 -1.08
N TYR A 69 -12.06 -12.72 -1.86
CA TYR A 69 -11.81 -12.96 -3.28
C TYR A 69 -11.00 -14.23 -3.54
N PHE A 70 -9.93 -14.44 -2.76
CA PHE A 70 -9.08 -15.61 -2.91
C PHE A 70 -9.85 -16.91 -2.66
N ARG A 71 -10.68 -16.94 -1.60
CA ARG A 71 -11.52 -18.10 -1.27
C ARG A 71 -12.65 -18.32 -2.28
N ASN A 72 -13.13 -17.26 -2.93
CA ASN A 72 -14.10 -17.34 -4.03
C ASN A 72 -13.47 -17.73 -5.39
N GLY A 73 -12.15 -17.90 -5.46
CA GLY A 73 -11.42 -18.29 -6.68
C GLY A 73 -11.01 -17.13 -7.59
N GLU A 74 -11.36 -15.89 -7.24
CA GLU A 74 -11.04 -14.67 -8.00
C GLU A 74 -9.63 -14.17 -7.65
N THR A 75 -8.61 -14.94 -8.05
CA THR A 75 -7.21 -14.74 -7.64
C THR A 75 -6.65 -13.36 -8.05
N ALA A 76 -6.98 -12.85 -9.22
CA ALA A 76 -6.49 -11.54 -9.69
C ALA A 76 -6.99 -10.39 -8.79
N LYS A 77 -8.28 -10.40 -8.44
CA LYS A 77 -8.88 -9.43 -7.51
C LYS A 77 -8.32 -9.58 -6.10
N ALA A 78 -8.02 -10.81 -5.68
CA ALA A 78 -7.34 -11.04 -4.40
C ALA A 78 -5.95 -10.38 -4.38
N ILE A 79 -5.14 -10.60 -5.43
CA ILE A 79 -3.81 -9.99 -5.57
C ILE A 79 -3.90 -8.47 -5.55
N LEU A 80 -4.82 -7.89 -6.30
CA LEU A 80 -5.05 -6.44 -6.32
C LEU A 80 -5.34 -5.88 -4.91
N ASN A 81 -6.24 -6.52 -4.17
CA ASN A 81 -6.58 -6.08 -2.82
C ASN A 81 -5.45 -6.32 -1.81
N TYR A 82 -4.70 -7.41 -1.93
CA TYR A 82 -3.49 -7.61 -1.12
C TYR A 82 -2.40 -6.58 -1.42
N GLU A 83 -2.23 -6.15 -2.68
CA GLU A 83 -1.32 -5.07 -3.05
C GLU A 83 -1.75 -3.73 -2.46
N ARG A 84 -3.04 -3.42 -2.50
CA ARG A 84 -3.62 -2.24 -1.83
C ARG A 84 -3.38 -2.28 -0.32
N ALA A 85 -3.60 -3.44 0.30
CA ALA A 85 -3.34 -3.64 1.72
C ALA A 85 -1.85 -3.45 2.05
N LEU A 86 -0.95 -4.01 1.24
CA LEU A 86 0.50 -3.91 1.42
C LEU A 86 1.00 -2.47 1.25
N LEU A 87 0.40 -1.70 0.34
CA LEU A 87 0.72 -0.29 0.15
C LEU A 87 0.44 0.54 1.41
N LEU A 88 -0.64 0.20 2.14
CA LEU A 88 -1.03 0.86 3.38
C LEU A 88 -0.26 0.36 4.60
N ASN A 89 -0.01 -0.95 4.66
CA ASN A 89 0.74 -1.60 5.74
C ASN A 89 1.85 -2.52 5.20
N PRO A 90 2.99 -1.94 4.79
CA PRO A 90 4.09 -2.69 4.18
C PRO A 90 4.81 -3.61 5.15
N GLY A 91 4.65 -3.39 6.46
CA GLY A 91 5.24 -4.17 7.55
C GLY A 91 4.54 -5.48 7.86
N ASP A 92 3.30 -5.64 7.40
CA ASP A 92 2.45 -6.79 7.70
C ASP A 92 2.97 -8.10 7.09
N SER A 93 3.19 -9.11 7.94
CA SER A 93 3.66 -10.43 7.49
C SER A 93 2.59 -11.21 6.74
N ASP A 94 1.34 -11.07 7.14
CA ASP A 94 0.23 -11.90 6.69
C ASP A 94 -0.23 -11.44 5.31
N ILE A 95 -0.27 -10.11 5.09
CA ILE A 95 -0.47 -9.54 3.76
C ILE A 95 0.62 -10.04 2.80
N ARG A 96 1.90 -9.96 3.18
CA ARG A 96 3.01 -10.42 2.32
C ARG A 96 2.94 -11.92 2.04
N HIS A 97 2.57 -12.71 3.04
CA HIS A 97 2.43 -14.16 2.90
C HIS A 97 1.31 -14.51 1.93
N ASN A 98 0.10 -13.97 2.15
CA ASN A 98 -1.07 -14.26 1.32
C ASN A 98 -0.88 -13.73 -0.12
N LEU A 99 -0.31 -12.55 -0.29
CA LEU A 99 0.04 -12.02 -1.62
C LEU A 99 1.02 -12.96 -2.36
N ARG A 100 2.07 -13.42 -1.67
CA ARG A 100 3.03 -14.36 -2.25
C ARG A 100 2.36 -15.67 -2.62
N PHE A 101 1.51 -16.20 -1.74
CA PHE A 101 0.75 -17.42 -2.00
C PHE A 101 -0.18 -17.27 -3.20
N ALA A 102 -0.95 -16.18 -3.28
CA ALA A 102 -1.84 -15.90 -4.40
C ALA A 102 -1.06 -15.79 -5.73
N ARG A 103 0.12 -15.17 -5.73
CA ARG A 103 1.01 -15.13 -6.91
C ARG A 103 1.55 -16.49 -7.34
N THR A 104 1.56 -17.50 -6.47
CA THR A 104 1.90 -18.86 -6.92
C THR A 104 0.81 -19.47 -7.80
N ARG A 105 -0.43 -18.95 -7.72
CA ARG A 105 -1.61 -19.46 -8.44
C ARG A 105 -1.83 -18.82 -9.81
N ILE A 106 -1.17 -17.70 -10.14
CA ILE A 106 -1.28 -17.10 -11.47
C ILE A 106 -0.45 -17.87 -12.50
N GLU A 107 -0.86 -17.80 -13.76
CA GLU A 107 -0.20 -18.50 -14.87
C GLU A 107 1.19 -17.92 -15.16
N ASP A 108 1.29 -16.59 -15.20
CA ASP A 108 2.53 -15.90 -15.52
C ASP A 108 3.60 -16.07 -14.44
N LYS A 109 4.69 -16.77 -14.80
CA LYS A 109 5.91 -16.85 -13.99
C LYS A 109 6.99 -15.97 -14.62
N ILE A 110 6.91 -14.68 -14.31
CA ILE A 110 7.88 -13.69 -14.81
C ILE A 110 9.05 -13.63 -13.84
N ASP A 111 10.23 -13.99 -14.33
CA ASP A 111 11.46 -13.79 -13.57
C ASP A 111 11.67 -12.30 -13.33
N THR A 112 11.82 -11.93 -12.05
CA THR A 112 12.19 -10.57 -11.69
C THR A 112 13.60 -10.32 -12.18
N SER A 113 13.80 -9.23 -12.92
CA SER A 113 15.15 -8.74 -13.22
C SER A 113 15.98 -8.64 -11.93
N GLU A 114 17.27 -8.97 -12.03
CA GLU A 114 18.16 -8.96 -10.86
C GLU A 114 18.19 -7.55 -10.25
N SER A 115 17.53 -7.39 -9.11
CA SER A 115 17.62 -6.17 -8.33
C SER A 115 18.98 -6.15 -7.61
N PHE A 116 19.69 -5.04 -7.69
CA PHE A 116 20.91 -4.82 -6.91
C PHE A 116 20.66 -5.10 -5.41
N PHE A 117 21.51 -5.90 -4.78
CA PHE A 117 21.27 -6.45 -3.43
C PHE A 117 21.03 -5.37 -2.36
N LEU A 118 21.71 -4.21 -2.46
CA LEU A 118 21.49 -3.10 -1.51
C LEU A 118 20.08 -2.52 -1.62
N THR A 119 19.48 -2.51 -2.82
CA THR A 119 18.10 -2.04 -3.00
C THR A 119 17.12 -2.94 -2.26
N THR A 120 17.31 -4.25 -2.34
CA THR A 120 16.48 -5.23 -1.61
C THR A 120 16.67 -5.12 -0.10
N TRP A 121 17.92 -4.97 0.36
CA TRP A 121 18.23 -4.80 1.78
C TRP A 121 17.60 -3.50 2.33
N VAL A 122 17.85 -2.35 1.69
CA VAL A 122 17.29 -1.05 2.10
C VAL A 122 15.76 -1.09 2.09
N ASN A 123 15.14 -1.66 1.04
CA ASN A 123 13.69 -1.80 0.98
C ASN A 123 13.15 -2.69 2.09
N SER A 124 13.87 -3.74 2.49
CA SER A 124 13.48 -4.60 3.61
C SER A 124 13.41 -3.81 4.92
N PHE A 125 14.41 -2.96 5.21
CA PHE A 125 14.39 -2.08 6.39
C PHE A 125 13.29 -1.03 6.30
N LYS A 126 13.19 -0.34 5.16
CA LYS A 126 12.17 0.68 4.93
C LYS A 126 10.75 0.13 5.13
N ASN A 127 10.50 -1.09 4.64
CA ASN A 127 9.20 -1.73 4.67
C ASN A 127 8.85 -2.36 6.03
N LEU A 128 9.74 -2.32 7.03
CA LEU A 128 9.40 -2.76 8.38
C LEU A 128 8.23 -1.96 8.97
N PHE A 129 8.14 -0.67 8.62
CA PHE A 129 7.14 0.23 9.17
C PHE A 129 6.45 1.07 8.07
N ASN A 130 5.23 1.51 8.38
CA ASN A 130 4.51 2.47 7.54
C ASN A 130 5.06 3.90 7.72
N SER A 131 4.61 4.83 6.86
CA SER A 131 5.06 6.23 6.88
C SER A 131 4.80 6.94 8.22
N ASN A 132 3.70 6.64 8.91
CA ASN A 132 3.35 7.32 10.16
C ASN A 132 4.28 6.89 11.29
N THR A 133 4.56 5.59 11.39
CA THR A 133 5.50 5.05 12.38
C THR A 133 6.91 5.62 12.17
N TRP A 134 7.39 5.69 10.93
CA TRP A 134 8.68 6.34 10.63
C TRP A 134 8.69 7.82 11.01
N ALA A 135 7.58 8.54 10.81
CA ALA A 135 7.45 9.93 11.26
C ALA A 135 7.46 10.06 12.80
N THR A 136 6.79 9.16 13.51
CA THR A 136 6.82 9.13 14.99
C THR A 136 8.23 8.85 15.52
N ILE A 137 8.95 7.89 14.91
CA ILE A 137 10.35 7.60 15.23
C ILE A 137 11.21 8.86 14.99
N ALA A 138 11.01 9.55 13.87
CA ALA A 138 11.73 10.79 13.59
C ALA A 138 11.49 11.87 14.66
N ILE A 139 10.25 12.06 15.12
CA ILE A 139 9.94 13.02 16.20
C ILE A 139 10.65 12.63 17.51
N ALA A 140 10.61 11.35 17.88
CA ALA A 140 11.30 10.87 19.08
C ALA A 140 12.82 11.07 19.00
N LEU A 141 13.41 10.74 17.84
CA LEU A 141 14.84 10.97 17.58
C LEU A 141 15.21 12.46 17.61
N PHE A 142 14.33 13.34 17.11
CA PHE A 142 14.55 14.78 17.16
C PHE A 142 14.60 15.31 18.61
N ILE A 143 13.67 14.87 19.47
CA ILE A 143 13.69 15.23 20.90
C ILE A 143 14.95 14.70 21.60
N ALA A 144 15.35 13.47 21.31
CA ALA A 144 16.58 12.87 21.84
C ALA A 144 17.84 13.63 21.36
N PHE A 145 17.84 14.08 20.10
CA PHE A 145 18.90 14.90 19.54
C PHE A 145 19.02 16.25 20.24
N LEU A 146 17.90 16.95 20.47
CA LEU A 146 17.88 18.20 21.25
C LEU A 146 18.39 18.00 22.67
N SER A 147 18.07 16.87 23.29
CA SER A 147 18.56 16.50 24.62
C SER A 147 20.09 16.27 24.62
N CYS A 148 20.65 15.67 23.56
CA CYS A 148 22.09 15.55 23.38
C CYS A 148 22.76 16.93 23.21
N ILE A 149 22.17 17.83 22.42
CA ILE A 149 22.65 19.21 22.27
C ILE A 149 22.64 19.94 23.62
N ALA A 150 21.53 19.88 24.36
CA ALA A 150 21.43 20.50 25.68
C ALA A 150 22.49 19.94 26.64
N THR A 151 22.68 18.62 26.67
CA THR A 151 23.72 17.97 27.47
C THR A 151 25.12 18.46 27.08
N PHE A 152 25.40 18.59 25.79
CA PHE A 152 26.65 19.13 25.28
C PHE A 152 26.88 20.60 25.66
N LEU A 153 25.84 21.43 25.74
CA LEU A 153 25.98 22.85 26.07
C LEU A 153 26.09 23.13 27.58
N PHE A 154 25.29 22.45 28.40
CA PHE A 154 25.12 22.80 29.81
C PHE A 154 25.97 21.96 30.79
N VAL A 155 26.45 20.78 30.38
CA VAL A 155 27.25 19.92 31.28
C VAL A 155 28.72 20.32 31.26
N ARG A 156 29.29 20.57 32.45
CA ARG A 156 30.71 20.94 32.62
C ARG A 156 31.69 19.78 32.44
N LYS A 157 31.26 18.54 32.69
CA LYS A 157 32.13 17.34 32.59
C LYS A 157 32.45 17.02 31.12
N VAL A 158 33.72 17.16 30.73
CA VAL A 158 34.19 17.01 29.34
C VAL A 158 33.87 15.64 28.73
N TRP A 159 33.97 14.56 29.49
CA TRP A 159 33.68 13.21 28.97
C TRP A 159 32.20 13.07 28.56
N ILE A 160 31.26 13.66 29.33
CA ILE A 160 29.83 13.68 29.01
C ILE A 160 29.56 14.48 27.75
N LYS A 161 30.27 15.60 27.54
CA LYS A 161 30.16 16.38 26.31
C LYS A 161 30.58 15.56 25.09
N LYS A 162 31.72 14.85 25.19
CA LYS A 162 32.20 13.98 24.11
C LYS A 162 31.21 12.87 23.79
N THR A 163 30.68 12.18 24.81
CA THR A 163 29.68 11.12 24.58
C THR A 163 28.39 11.66 23.97
N ALA A 164 27.89 12.81 24.45
CA ALA A 164 26.70 13.45 23.91
C ALA A 164 26.91 13.89 22.45
N PHE A 165 28.10 14.38 22.10
CA PHE A 165 28.42 14.77 20.73
C PHE A 165 28.39 13.58 19.75
N TYR A 166 29.13 12.50 20.06
CA TYR A 166 29.16 11.32 19.18
C TYR A 166 27.81 10.61 19.11
N THR A 167 27.09 10.50 20.24
CA THR A 167 25.73 9.95 20.26
C THR A 167 24.78 10.82 19.43
N GLY A 168 24.90 12.15 19.54
CA GLY A 168 24.13 13.11 18.76
C GLY A 168 24.33 12.94 17.25
N ILE A 169 25.56 12.69 16.78
CA ILE A 169 25.84 12.43 15.36
C ILE A 169 25.08 11.17 14.88
N VAL A 170 25.13 10.08 15.66
CA VAL A 170 24.43 8.84 15.31
C VAL A 170 22.91 9.05 15.29
N ILE A 171 22.36 9.70 16.31
CA ILE A 171 20.92 10.03 16.37
C ILE A 171 20.51 10.91 15.19
N PHE A 172 21.33 11.89 14.82
CA PHE A 172 21.06 12.77 13.67
C PHE A 172 21.04 12.00 12.36
N ALA A 173 21.98 11.08 12.14
CA ALA A 173 21.97 10.21 10.96
C ALA A 173 20.70 9.33 10.91
N LEU A 174 20.31 8.72 12.03
CA LEU A 174 19.07 7.93 12.14
C LEU A 174 17.82 8.78 11.91
N LEU A 175 17.82 10.04 12.37
CA LEU A 175 16.74 11.00 12.14
C LEU A 175 16.58 11.29 10.64
N LEU A 176 17.67 11.53 9.93
CA LEU A 176 17.64 11.75 8.47
C LEU A 176 17.13 10.51 7.74
N LEU A 177 17.63 9.32 8.08
CA LEU A 177 17.16 8.06 7.50
C LEU A 177 15.66 7.84 7.73
N SER A 178 15.19 8.07 8.97
CA SER A 178 13.77 7.92 9.31
C SER A 178 12.89 8.87 8.49
N ASN A 179 13.33 10.11 8.26
CA ASN A 179 12.63 11.06 7.39
C ASN A 179 12.63 10.62 5.92
N VAL A 180 13.76 10.14 5.40
CA VAL A 180 13.87 9.62 4.04
C VAL A 180 12.93 8.42 3.85
N PHE A 181 12.88 7.51 4.82
CA PHE A 181 11.98 6.35 4.78
C PHE A 181 10.52 6.75 4.89
N ALA A 182 10.15 7.68 5.80
CA ALA A 182 8.80 8.21 5.88
C ALA A 182 8.37 8.85 4.55
N PHE A 183 9.21 9.70 3.97
CA PHE A 183 8.94 10.35 2.70
C PHE A 183 8.82 9.35 1.55
N SER A 184 9.74 8.38 1.44
CA SER A 184 9.71 7.35 0.41
C SER A 184 8.43 6.49 0.49
N GLN A 185 8.03 6.07 1.70
CA GLN A 185 6.80 5.31 1.90
C GLN A 185 5.55 6.11 1.55
N LYS A 186 5.50 7.39 1.94
CA LYS A 186 4.41 8.29 1.55
C LYS A 186 4.36 8.50 0.04
N ASN A 187 5.52 8.67 -0.60
CA ASN A 187 5.62 8.87 -2.04
C ASN A 187 5.09 7.66 -2.82
N ASN A 188 5.45 6.45 -2.39
CA ASN A 188 4.94 5.20 -2.99
C ASN A 188 3.43 5.07 -2.85
N ARG A 189 2.84 5.51 -1.72
CA ARG A 189 1.39 5.51 -1.51
C ARG A 189 0.65 6.51 -2.38
N ILE A 190 1.22 7.69 -2.60
CA ILE A 190 0.59 8.77 -3.37
C ILE A 190 0.71 8.51 -4.88
N HIS A 191 1.86 8.02 -5.34
CA HIS A 191 2.12 7.77 -6.75
C HIS A 191 1.79 6.31 -7.09
N ARG A 192 0.50 6.03 -7.33
CA ARG A 192 -0.02 4.72 -7.75
C ARG A 192 0.36 4.42 -9.20
N ASN A 193 1.64 4.13 -9.43
CA ASN A 193 2.21 3.82 -10.75
C ASN A 193 2.29 2.31 -11.02
N THR A 194 1.48 1.51 -10.34
CA THR A 194 1.40 0.06 -10.56
C THR A 194 -0.04 -0.37 -10.67
N GLY A 195 -0.29 -1.41 -11.47
CA GLY A 195 -1.60 -2.01 -11.63
C GLY A 195 -1.52 -3.53 -11.71
N ILE A 196 -2.69 -4.16 -11.67
CA ILE A 196 -2.87 -5.59 -11.87
C ILE A 196 -3.64 -5.81 -13.17
N VAL A 197 -3.16 -6.72 -14.02
CA VAL A 197 -3.91 -7.16 -15.20
C VAL A 197 -5.16 -7.90 -14.72
N MET A 198 -6.33 -7.46 -15.17
CA MET A 198 -7.64 -8.03 -14.80
C MET A 198 -8.27 -8.83 -15.95
N ALA A 199 -7.80 -8.65 -17.17
CA ALA A 199 -8.24 -9.45 -18.31
C ALA A 199 -7.63 -10.86 -18.23
N ALA A 200 -8.43 -11.89 -18.53
CA ALA A 200 -7.96 -13.28 -18.54
C ALA A 200 -6.73 -13.48 -19.45
N SER A 201 -6.69 -12.79 -20.59
CA SER A 201 -5.52 -12.70 -21.47
C SER A 201 -5.49 -11.31 -22.12
N ALA A 202 -4.51 -10.50 -21.77
CA ALA A 202 -4.25 -9.19 -22.36
C ALA A 202 -3.10 -9.28 -23.38
N SER A 203 -3.39 -8.94 -24.64
CA SER A 203 -2.37 -8.75 -25.68
C SER A 203 -1.58 -7.48 -25.43
N ILE A 204 -0.25 -7.59 -25.42
CA ILE A 204 0.67 -6.46 -25.24
C ILE A 204 1.28 -6.10 -26.60
N MET A 205 1.02 -4.89 -27.06
CA MET A 205 1.37 -4.39 -28.38
C MET A 205 2.65 -3.56 -28.36
N ALA A 206 3.34 -3.48 -29.50
CA ALA A 206 4.55 -2.67 -29.65
C ALA A 206 4.27 -1.15 -29.67
N SER A 207 3.05 -0.74 -30.01
CA SER A 207 2.63 0.67 -30.12
C SER A 207 1.16 0.79 -29.70
N PRO A 208 0.66 1.99 -29.35
CA PRO A 208 -0.73 2.23 -28.95
C PRO A 208 -1.70 2.17 -30.14
N ASP A 209 -1.68 1.07 -30.89
CA ASP A 209 -2.51 0.78 -32.05
C ASP A 209 -2.92 -0.69 -32.02
N ALA A 210 -4.20 -0.95 -32.27
CA ALA A 210 -4.78 -2.29 -32.31
C ALA A 210 -4.20 -3.16 -33.45
N ASN A 211 -3.69 -2.53 -34.50
CA ASN A 211 -3.05 -3.21 -35.63
C ASN A 211 -1.53 -3.37 -35.46
N SER A 212 -0.97 -2.93 -34.34
CA SER A 212 0.45 -3.07 -34.05
C SER A 212 0.83 -4.53 -33.80
N GLN A 213 2.13 -4.84 -33.92
CA GLN A 213 2.65 -6.16 -33.62
C GLN A 213 2.42 -6.50 -32.14
N GLU A 214 1.81 -7.66 -31.89
CA GLU A 214 1.73 -8.24 -30.54
C GLU A 214 3.11 -8.76 -30.13
N LEU A 215 3.63 -8.27 -29.00
CA LEU A 215 4.92 -8.64 -28.45
C LEU A 215 4.82 -9.90 -27.57
N PHE A 216 3.84 -9.92 -26.68
CA PHE A 216 3.57 -11.02 -25.74
C PHE A 216 2.16 -10.88 -25.15
N ARG A 217 1.72 -11.90 -24.40
CA ARG A 217 0.45 -11.89 -23.65
C ARG A 217 0.71 -11.95 -22.15
N LEU A 218 -0.13 -11.27 -21.39
CA LEU A 218 -0.17 -11.35 -19.94
C LEU A 218 -1.54 -11.86 -19.50
N HIS A 219 -1.55 -12.61 -18.40
CA HIS A 219 -2.76 -13.16 -17.81
C HIS A 219 -3.16 -12.39 -16.55
N GLU A 220 -4.39 -12.63 -16.10
CA GLU A 220 -4.93 -11.97 -14.93
C GLU A 220 -4.08 -12.19 -13.67
N GLY A 221 -4.01 -11.17 -12.80
CA GLY A 221 -3.22 -11.19 -11.57
C GLY A 221 -1.75 -10.77 -11.75
N THR A 222 -1.29 -10.58 -12.98
CA THR A 222 0.07 -10.08 -13.24
C THR A 222 0.22 -8.62 -12.85
N LYS A 223 1.22 -8.33 -12.01
CA LYS A 223 1.54 -6.96 -11.59
C LYS A 223 2.40 -6.27 -12.65
N VAL A 224 1.99 -5.07 -13.01
CA VAL A 224 2.65 -4.23 -14.01
C VAL A 224 2.93 -2.85 -13.44
N LYS A 225 4.02 -2.22 -13.89
CA LYS A 225 4.27 -0.80 -13.65
C LYS A 225 3.67 -0.01 -14.80
N LEU A 226 3.03 1.09 -14.47
CA LEU A 226 2.30 1.97 -15.37
C LEU A 226 3.16 3.18 -15.71
N ASN A 227 3.41 3.41 -16.98
CA ASN A 227 4.29 4.48 -17.44
C ASN A 227 3.49 5.62 -18.08
N LYS A 228 3.20 5.51 -19.38
CA LYS A 228 2.54 6.54 -20.17
C LYS A 228 1.15 6.09 -20.60
N THR A 229 0.30 7.06 -20.93
CA THR A 229 -1.03 6.79 -21.48
C THR A 229 -1.20 7.52 -22.79
N ASP A 230 -1.80 6.86 -23.79
CA ASP A 230 -2.16 7.46 -25.08
C ASP A 230 -3.57 7.01 -25.47
N GLY A 231 -4.53 7.92 -25.45
CA GLY A 231 -5.95 7.59 -25.64
C GLY A 231 -6.43 6.50 -24.67
N ASN A 232 -6.89 5.37 -25.23
CA ASN A 232 -7.33 4.19 -24.48
C ASN A 232 -6.21 3.20 -24.14
N TRP A 233 -4.97 3.50 -24.53
CA TRP A 233 -3.82 2.66 -24.30
C TRP A 233 -3.01 3.11 -23.09
N ILE A 234 -2.38 2.15 -22.44
CA ILE A 234 -1.43 2.34 -21.35
C ILE A 234 -0.17 1.54 -21.62
N GLU A 235 0.97 2.23 -21.52
CA GLU A 235 2.29 1.61 -21.55
C GLU A 235 2.57 0.99 -20.20
N ILE A 236 2.90 -0.30 -20.23
CA ILE A 236 3.20 -1.11 -19.06
C ILE A 236 4.62 -1.65 -19.12
N GLU A 237 5.22 -1.84 -17.95
CA GLU A 237 6.52 -2.47 -17.76
C GLU A 237 6.35 -3.66 -16.81
N ILE A 238 6.77 -4.85 -17.24
CA ILE A 238 6.73 -6.07 -16.42
C ILE A 238 8.06 -6.30 -15.69
N ALA A 239 8.07 -7.23 -14.73
CA ALA A 239 9.18 -7.41 -13.78
C ALA A 239 10.54 -7.76 -14.42
N ASN A 240 10.56 -8.33 -15.63
CA ASN A 240 11.78 -8.63 -16.38
C ASN A 240 12.31 -7.41 -17.19
N GLY A 241 11.61 -6.27 -17.14
CA GLY A 241 11.97 -5.04 -17.86
C GLY A 241 11.38 -4.91 -19.27
N SER A 242 10.61 -5.89 -19.76
CA SER A 242 9.91 -5.74 -21.05
C SER A 242 8.80 -4.68 -20.95
N VAL A 243 8.68 -3.88 -22.00
CA VAL A 243 7.72 -2.77 -22.12
C VAL A 243 6.80 -3.00 -23.31
N GLY A 244 5.54 -2.62 -23.17
CA GLY A 244 4.59 -2.59 -24.28
C GLY A 244 3.26 -1.95 -23.89
N TRP A 245 2.31 -1.93 -24.82
CA TRP A 245 1.06 -1.21 -24.70
C TRP A 245 -0.13 -2.16 -24.58
N THR A 246 -1.09 -1.85 -23.70
CA THR A 246 -2.35 -2.59 -23.59
C THR A 246 -3.52 -1.64 -23.41
N SER A 247 -4.75 -2.13 -23.60
CA SER A 247 -5.95 -1.36 -23.29
C SER A 247 -6.01 -1.03 -21.80
N LYS A 248 -6.38 0.21 -21.46
CA LYS A 248 -6.56 0.65 -20.07
C LYS A 248 -7.57 -0.19 -19.30
N GLU A 249 -8.57 -0.74 -19.97
CA GLU A 249 -9.59 -1.58 -19.34
C GLU A 249 -9.04 -2.93 -18.85
N ASN A 250 -7.92 -3.37 -19.41
CA ASN A 250 -7.28 -4.63 -19.02
C ASN A 250 -6.55 -4.53 -17.68
N VAL A 251 -6.34 -3.33 -17.15
CA VAL A 251 -5.46 -3.10 -16.00
C VAL A 251 -6.18 -2.25 -14.95
N GLU A 252 -6.26 -2.76 -13.73
CA GLU A 252 -6.77 -2.00 -12.60
C GLU A 252 -5.60 -1.43 -11.78
N VAL A 253 -5.64 -0.13 -11.53
CA VAL A 253 -4.62 0.57 -10.73
C VAL A 253 -4.72 0.12 -9.27
N ILE A 254 -3.55 -0.15 -8.67
CA ILE A 254 -3.45 -0.51 -7.25
C ILE A 254 -3.88 0.68 -6.41
#